data_AF-A0A0F9NFU2-F1
#
_entry.id   AF-A0A0F9NFU2-F1
#
_cell.length_a   1.000
_cell.length_b   1.000
_cell.length_c   1.000
_cell.angle_alpha   90.00
_cell.angle_beta   90.00
_cell.angle_gamma   90.00
#
_symmetry.space_group_name_H-M   'P 1'
#
loop_
_entity.id
_entity.type
_entity.pdbx_description
1 polymer ?
#
loop_
_entity_poly.entity_id
_entity_poly.type
_entity_poly.pdbx_seq_one_letter_code
_entity_poly.pdbx_strand_id
1 'polypeptide(L)'
;MLNSKIYKLAPIFIQNSILTIRGFIRVKLKRNNFSEETLRNIHRNERSADNLQSYSDAMLESCIDNALKNVDFYKEQALTDKSINGFPVIDKSVVRNNPSAFISDVKPKVVISGATSGTTGSPLNIYQDLIAVNREQAFFDRQREWAGYKKGDKRAWIRGDMVVPFAQKQSPFWRYSYFEDMILLSSFHISAITIPDYIKAMVDFGVEVIQAYPSSIVALARYLESIDSYYPSKIKSILTSSESLSEEDRHLIETRFSCKVFDWYGLFERVA
;
A
#
# COMPACT_ATOMS: atom_id res chain seq x y z
N MET A 1 8.55 9.44 13.20
CA MET A 1 9.44 8.42 13.80
C MET A 1 10.68 8.15 12.94
N LEU A 2 10.57 7.67 11.69
CA LEU A 2 11.74 7.46 10.81
C LEU A 2 12.52 8.75 10.50
N ASN A 3 11.82 9.89 10.50
CA ASN A 3 12.43 11.20 10.31
C ASN A 3 13.07 11.79 11.58
N SER A 4 12.94 11.14 12.75
CA SER A 4 13.46 11.68 14.02
C SER A 4 14.98 11.65 14.07
N LYS A 5 15.58 12.58 14.81
CA LYS A 5 17.04 12.57 15.06
C LYS A 5 17.49 11.27 15.73
N ILE A 6 16.69 10.76 16.68
CA ILE A 6 16.97 9.51 17.40
C ILE A 6 17.15 8.35 16.43
N TYR A 7 16.21 8.14 15.50
CA TYR A 7 16.31 7.05 14.53
C TYR A 7 17.51 7.24 13.59
N LYS A 8 17.68 8.45 13.05
CA LYS A 8 18.73 8.74 12.06
C LYS A 8 20.15 8.57 12.59
N LEU A 9 20.37 8.87 13.88
CA LEU A 9 21.68 8.76 14.53
C LEU A 9 21.93 7.40 15.18
N ALA A 10 20.89 6.56 15.31
CA ALA A 10 21.05 5.25 15.91
C ALA A 10 21.91 4.32 15.02
N PRO A 11 22.73 3.44 15.60
CA PRO A 11 23.38 2.36 14.86
C PRO A 11 22.38 1.51 14.07
N ILE A 12 22.82 0.92 12.95
CA ILE A 12 21.95 0.17 12.01
C ILE A 12 21.16 -0.95 12.71
N PHE A 13 21.78 -1.68 13.65
CA PHE A 13 21.07 -2.76 14.37
C PHE A 13 19.92 -2.22 15.24
N ILE A 14 20.04 -1.00 15.78
CA ILE A 14 18.96 -0.34 16.52
C ILE A 14 17.88 0.12 15.53
N GLN A 15 18.25 0.65 14.37
CA GLN A 15 17.28 1.00 13.32
C GLN A 15 16.46 -0.22 12.89
N ASN A 16 17.10 -1.38 12.69
CA ASN A 16 16.43 -2.65 12.39
C ASN A 16 15.50 -3.10 13.53
N SER A 17 15.93 -2.95 14.78
CA SER A 17 15.11 -3.30 15.95
C SER A 17 13.85 -2.41 16.04
N ILE A 18 14.01 -1.11 15.81
CA ILE A 18 12.90 -0.15 15.78
C ILE A 18 11.91 -0.49 14.66
N LEU A 19 12.41 -0.82 13.47
CA LEU A 19 11.57 -1.22 12.33
C LEU A 19 10.83 -2.54 12.62
N THR A 20 11.50 -3.50 13.24
CA THR A 20 10.91 -4.79 13.64
C THR A 20 9.77 -4.59 14.65
N ILE A 21 9.98 -3.77 15.69
CA ILE A 21 8.94 -3.45 16.68
C ILE A 21 7.77 -2.71 16.02
N ARG A 22 8.07 -1.74 15.15
CA ARG A 22 7.04 -1.02 14.40
C ARG A 22 6.22 -1.95 13.50
N GLY A 23 6.88 -2.89 12.81
CA GLY A 23 6.25 -3.93 12.01
C GLY A 23 5.29 -4.77 12.85
N PHE A 24 5.74 -5.23 14.03
CA PHE A 24 4.92 -5.96 14.98
C PHE A 24 3.67 -5.18 15.40
N ILE A 25 3.83 -3.93 15.87
CA ILE A 25 2.71 -3.09 16.30
C ILE A 25 1.72 -2.88 15.14
N ARG A 26 2.23 -2.53 13.95
CA ARG A 26 1.40 -2.33 12.75
C ARG A 26 0.60 -3.58 12.42
N VAL A 27 1.23 -4.75 12.36
CA VAL A 27 0.53 -6.01 12.05
C VAL A 27 -0.53 -6.31 13.10
N LYS A 28 -0.24 -6.14 14.39
CA LYS A 28 -1.21 -6.37 15.47
C LYS A 28 -2.40 -5.41 15.43
N LEU A 29 -2.18 -4.16 15.01
CA LEU A 29 -3.27 -3.18 14.85
C LEU A 29 -4.11 -3.46 13.60
N LYS A 30 -3.46 -3.81 12.49
CA LYS A 30 -4.12 -3.94 11.17
C LYS A 30 -4.75 -5.30 10.92
N ARG A 31 -4.16 -6.38 11.44
CA ARG A 31 -4.66 -7.75 11.31
C ARG A 31 -5.34 -8.20 12.60
N ASN A 32 -6.66 -8.25 12.57
CA ASN A 32 -7.52 -8.64 13.68
C ASN A 32 -8.72 -9.45 13.15
N ASN A 33 -9.62 -9.87 14.04
CA ASN A 33 -10.78 -10.69 13.64
C ASN A 33 -11.63 -10.03 12.54
N PHE A 34 -11.75 -8.70 12.54
CA PHE A 34 -12.51 -7.97 11.53
C PHE A 34 -11.83 -8.04 10.14
N SER A 35 -10.52 -7.84 10.05
CA SER A 35 -9.81 -7.97 8.77
C SER A 35 -9.83 -9.41 8.24
N GLU A 36 -9.70 -10.40 9.13
CA GLU A 36 -9.75 -11.82 8.75
C GLU A 36 -11.16 -12.23 8.27
N GLU A 37 -12.21 -11.73 8.92
CA GLU A 37 -13.58 -11.94 8.46
C GLU A 37 -13.86 -11.25 7.12
N THR A 38 -13.38 -10.01 6.96
CA THR A 38 -13.45 -9.30 5.67
C THR A 38 -12.76 -10.09 4.56
N LEU A 39 -11.55 -10.61 4.81
CA LEU A 39 -10.81 -11.42 3.84
C LEU A 39 -11.58 -12.70 3.46
N ARG A 40 -12.16 -13.40 4.44
CA ARG A 40 -13.03 -14.57 4.19
C ARG A 40 -14.25 -14.22 3.33
N ASN A 41 -14.86 -13.07 3.57
CA ASN A 41 -15.99 -12.61 2.76
C ASN A 41 -15.57 -12.27 1.33
N ILE A 42 -14.38 -11.68 1.14
CA ILE A 42 -13.83 -11.45 -0.21
C ILE A 42 -13.68 -12.80 -0.93
N HIS A 43 -13.01 -13.78 -0.33
CA HIS A 43 -12.80 -15.09 -0.98
C HIS A 43 -14.08 -15.85 -1.32
N ARG A 44 -15.12 -15.74 -0.49
CA ARG A 44 -16.41 -16.39 -0.73
C ARG A 44 -17.13 -15.84 -1.96
N ASN A 45 -16.93 -14.55 -2.27
CA ASN A 45 -17.71 -13.85 -3.27
C ASN A 45 -16.93 -13.56 -4.56
N GLU A 46 -15.60 -13.40 -4.51
CA GLU A 46 -14.80 -12.88 -5.63
C GLU A 46 -14.74 -13.76 -6.90
N ARG A 47 -15.11 -15.04 -6.82
CA ARG A 47 -14.99 -15.99 -7.94
C ARG A 47 -16.29 -16.21 -8.73
N SER A 48 -17.44 -15.78 -8.20
CA SER A 48 -18.73 -15.90 -8.86
C SER A 48 -19.26 -14.49 -9.13
N ALA A 49 -19.59 -14.21 -10.39
CA ALA A 49 -20.12 -12.91 -10.79
C ALA A 49 -21.40 -12.57 -10.00
N ASP A 50 -22.30 -13.54 -9.86
CA ASP A 50 -23.58 -13.36 -9.15
C ASP A 50 -23.39 -13.13 -7.64
N ASN A 51 -22.49 -13.91 -7.01
CA ASN A 51 -22.18 -13.73 -5.59
C ASN A 51 -21.49 -12.38 -5.34
N LEU A 52 -20.53 -12.00 -6.21
CA LEU A 52 -19.83 -10.73 -6.12
C LEU A 52 -20.79 -9.56 -6.30
N GLN A 53 -21.72 -9.65 -7.25
CA GLN A 53 -22.73 -8.63 -7.49
C GLN A 53 -23.64 -8.49 -6.26
N SER A 54 -24.22 -9.59 -5.79
CA SER A 54 -25.10 -9.61 -4.61
C SER A 54 -24.41 -9.07 -3.35
N TYR A 55 -23.14 -9.45 -3.14
CA TYR A 55 -22.34 -8.95 -2.02
C TYR A 55 -22.03 -7.46 -2.16
N SER A 56 -21.67 -7.00 -3.35
CA SER A 56 -21.36 -5.59 -3.62
C SER A 56 -22.60 -4.70 -3.45
N ASP A 57 -23.77 -5.17 -3.92
CA ASP A 57 -25.04 -4.46 -3.80
C ASP A 57 -25.45 -4.30 -2.32
N ALA A 58 -25.33 -5.36 -1.52
CA ALA A 58 -25.60 -5.29 -0.08
C ALA A 58 -24.64 -4.33 0.65
N MET A 59 -23.36 -4.31 0.27
CA MET A 59 -22.37 -3.39 0.84
C MET A 59 -22.64 -1.93 0.41
N LEU A 60 -23.09 -1.73 -0.83
CA LEU A 60 -23.46 -0.43 -1.37
C LEU A 60 -24.71 0.12 -0.67
N GLU A 61 -25.75 -0.67 -0.51
CA GLU A 61 -26.98 -0.31 0.21
C GLU A 61 -26.65 0.12 1.65
N SER A 62 -25.87 -0.67 2.37
CA SER A 62 -25.42 -0.31 3.72
C SER A 62 -24.59 0.99 3.76
N CYS A 63 -23.79 1.26 2.72
CA CYS A 63 -23.00 2.48 2.62
C CYS A 63 -23.89 3.71 2.38
N ILE A 64 -24.86 3.59 1.46
CA ILE A 64 -25.84 4.64 1.14
C ILE A 64 -26.67 4.98 2.37
N ASP A 65 -27.22 3.98 3.06
CA ASP A 65 -28.00 4.17 4.27
C ASP A 65 -27.21 4.87 5.36
N ASN A 66 -25.95 4.46 5.56
CA ASN A 66 -25.07 5.10 6.53
C ASN A 66 -24.77 6.55 6.15
N ALA A 67 -24.52 6.85 4.87
CA ALA A 67 -24.27 8.20 4.39
C ALA A 67 -25.48 9.12 4.64
N LEU A 68 -26.67 8.70 4.23
CA LEU A 68 -27.92 9.46 4.40
C LEU A 68 -28.33 9.63 5.87
N LYS A 69 -27.96 8.68 6.74
CA LYS A 69 -28.34 8.73 8.16
C LYS A 69 -27.34 9.49 9.01
N ASN A 70 -26.04 9.40 8.71
CA ASN A 70 -24.99 9.77 9.65
C ASN A 70 -23.99 10.80 9.12
N VAL A 71 -24.09 11.28 7.88
CA VAL A 71 -23.15 12.26 7.31
C VAL A 71 -23.88 13.51 6.85
N ASP A 72 -23.58 14.64 7.47
CA ASP A 72 -24.33 15.90 7.28
C ASP A 72 -24.39 16.35 5.83
N PHE A 73 -23.27 16.27 5.11
CA PHE A 73 -23.21 16.62 3.69
C PHE A 73 -24.28 15.90 2.86
N TYR A 74 -24.55 14.62 3.15
CA TYR A 74 -25.52 13.82 2.40
C TYR A 74 -26.95 13.91 2.96
N LYS A 75 -27.13 14.14 4.27
CA LYS A 75 -28.45 14.41 4.87
C LYS A 75 -29.10 15.67 4.30
N GLU A 76 -28.29 16.71 4.08
CA GLU A 76 -28.75 18.00 3.58
C GLU A 76 -29.06 17.96 2.08
N GLN A 77 -28.67 16.89 1.37
CA GLN A 77 -29.08 16.67 0.00
C GLN A 77 -30.54 16.20 -0.02
N ALA A 78 -31.41 17.00 -0.62
CA ALA A 78 -32.79 16.61 -0.89
C ALA A 78 -32.86 15.60 -2.05
N LEU A 79 -32.25 14.43 -1.90
CA LEU A 79 -32.17 13.40 -2.93
C LEU A 79 -33.54 12.75 -3.16
N THR A 80 -34.09 12.93 -4.36
CA THR A 80 -35.32 12.24 -4.80
C THR A 80 -35.05 10.78 -5.12
N ASP A 81 -33.91 10.50 -5.77
CA ASP A 81 -33.41 9.14 -5.99
C ASP A 81 -32.39 8.80 -4.90
N LYS A 82 -32.68 7.76 -4.10
CA LYS A 82 -31.78 7.26 -3.05
C LYS A 82 -30.85 6.14 -3.54
N SER A 83 -30.89 5.80 -4.83
CA SER A 83 -29.89 4.94 -5.46
C SER A 83 -28.55 5.67 -5.57
N ILE A 84 -27.46 4.94 -5.83
CA ILE A 84 -26.13 5.52 -6.03
C ILE A 84 -26.11 6.60 -7.13
N ASN A 85 -26.98 6.49 -8.14
CA ASN A 85 -27.05 7.43 -9.25
C ASN A 85 -27.68 8.77 -8.84
N GLY A 86 -28.42 8.81 -7.74
CA GLY A 86 -28.96 10.05 -7.19
C GLY A 86 -27.93 10.89 -6.45
N PHE A 87 -26.79 10.31 -6.04
CA PHE A 87 -25.78 11.03 -5.28
C PHE A 87 -24.97 11.97 -6.16
N PRO A 88 -24.62 13.18 -5.67
CA PRO A 88 -23.75 14.08 -6.42
C PRO A 88 -22.33 13.52 -6.50
N VAL A 89 -21.73 13.63 -7.69
CA VAL A 89 -20.28 13.41 -7.84
C VAL A 89 -19.56 14.58 -7.18
N ILE A 90 -18.68 14.28 -6.22
CA ILE A 90 -17.88 15.26 -5.50
C ILE A 90 -16.42 15.19 -5.94
N ASP A 91 -15.70 16.31 -5.79
CA ASP A 91 -14.26 16.37 -6.01
C ASP A 91 -13.50 16.77 -4.73
N LYS A 92 -12.16 16.81 -4.82
CA LYS A 92 -11.30 17.18 -3.68
C LYS A 92 -11.58 18.60 -3.16
N SER A 93 -12.04 19.51 -4.00
CA SER A 93 -12.33 20.88 -3.61
C SER A 93 -13.57 20.95 -2.72
N VAL A 94 -14.62 20.18 -3.04
CA VAL A 94 -15.84 20.08 -2.24
C VAL A 94 -15.53 19.64 -0.82
N VAL A 95 -14.77 18.54 -0.67
CA VAL A 95 -14.39 18.01 0.65
C VAL A 95 -13.51 18.99 1.42
N ARG A 96 -12.56 19.63 0.74
CA ARG A 96 -11.64 20.60 1.37
C ARG A 96 -12.35 21.86 1.89
N ASN A 97 -13.39 22.33 1.19
CA ASN A 97 -14.09 23.55 1.56
C ASN A 97 -14.98 23.36 2.80
N ASN A 98 -15.45 22.13 3.07
CA ASN A 98 -16.25 21.82 4.25
C ASN A 98 -15.96 20.40 4.79
N PRO A 99 -14.77 20.15 5.35
CA PRO A 99 -14.36 18.80 5.74
C PRO A 99 -15.22 18.24 6.89
N SER A 100 -15.74 19.10 7.76
CA SER A 100 -16.60 18.69 8.88
C SER A 100 -17.91 18.06 8.42
N ALA A 101 -18.50 18.52 7.32
CA ALA A 101 -19.75 17.98 6.80
C ALA A 101 -19.64 16.53 6.30
N PHE A 102 -18.42 16.06 6.02
CA PHE A 102 -18.15 14.68 5.61
C PHE A 102 -17.80 13.75 6.79
N ILE A 103 -17.76 14.26 8.02
CA ILE A 103 -17.48 13.45 9.20
C ILE A 103 -18.78 12.82 9.71
N SER A 104 -18.76 11.50 9.88
CA SER A 104 -19.92 10.82 10.43
C SER A 104 -20.22 11.23 11.88
N ASP A 105 -21.50 11.30 12.23
CA ASP A 105 -21.97 11.44 13.61
C ASP A 105 -21.61 10.24 14.49
N VAL A 106 -21.50 9.07 13.87
CA VAL A 106 -21.06 7.85 14.54
C VAL A 106 -19.55 7.96 14.76
N LYS A 107 -19.16 8.40 15.95
CA LYS A 107 -17.74 8.61 16.28
C LYS A 107 -17.03 7.27 16.52
N PRO A 108 -15.94 6.99 15.80
CA PRO A 108 -15.18 5.76 16.01
C PRO A 108 -14.37 5.85 17.31
N LYS A 109 -14.03 4.69 17.89
CA LYS A 109 -13.16 4.62 19.07
C LYS A 109 -11.74 5.13 18.80
N VAL A 110 -11.27 4.96 17.57
CA VAL A 110 -9.93 5.36 17.13
C VAL A 110 -10.06 6.07 15.80
N VAL A 111 -9.66 7.34 15.78
CA VAL A 111 -9.55 8.16 14.57
C VAL A 111 -8.09 8.18 14.12
N ILE A 112 -7.87 7.87 12.86
CA ILE A 112 -6.59 7.92 12.16
C ILE A 112 -6.69 9.05 11.16
N SER A 113 -5.80 10.03 11.26
CA SER A 113 -5.69 11.08 10.26
C SER A 113 -4.50 10.82 9.35
N GLY A 114 -4.65 11.21 8.10
CA GLY A 114 -3.53 11.35 7.18
C GLY A 114 -3.89 12.29 6.03
N ALA A 115 -2.93 12.49 5.14
CA ALA A 115 -3.09 13.42 4.04
C ALA A 115 -2.80 12.72 2.72
N THR A 116 -3.51 13.10 1.67
CA THR A 116 -3.19 12.67 0.30
C THR A 116 -1.82 13.20 -0.10
N SER A 117 -1.08 12.42 -0.90
CA SER A 117 0.16 12.91 -1.54
C SER A 117 -0.21 14.04 -2.49
N GLY A 118 0.29 15.25 -2.23
CA GLY A 118 -0.10 16.49 -2.90
C GLY A 118 0.44 16.64 -4.33
N THR A 119 0.16 15.68 -5.23
CA THR A 119 0.52 15.79 -6.67
C THR A 119 -0.17 16.99 -7.33
N THR A 120 -1.31 17.44 -6.80
CA THR A 120 -2.09 18.59 -7.28
C THR A 120 -1.97 19.84 -6.39
N GLY A 121 -0.94 19.94 -5.54
CA GLY A 121 -0.54 21.18 -4.86
C GLY A 121 -1.16 21.47 -3.48
N SER A 122 -2.18 20.75 -3.03
CA SER A 122 -2.70 20.88 -1.64
C SER A 122 -3.13 19.52 -1.08
N PRO A 123 -2.47 19.00 -0.03
CA PRO A 123 -2.88 17.76 0.62
C PRO A 123 -4.30 17.87 1.19
N LEU A 124 -5.11 16.84 0.95
CA LEU A 124 -6.43 16.71 1.57
C LEU A 124 -6.27 15.88 2.85
N ASN A 125 -6.57 16.47 4.01
CA ASN A 125 -6.61 15.75 5.27
C ASN A 125 -7.88 14.90 5.34
N ILE A 126 -7.72 13.60 5.50
CA ILE A 126 -8.82 12.64 5.61
C ILE A 126 -8.74 11.97 6.98
N TYR A 127 -9.90 11.85 7.61
CA TYR A 127 -10.07 11.13 8.86
C TYR A 127 -10.67 9.76 8.55
N GLN A 128 -10.09 8.72 9.14
CA GLN A 128 -10.46 7.33 8.94
C GLN A 128 -10.65 6.68 10.31
N ASP A 129 -11.54 5.72 10.40
CA ASP A 129 -11.58 4.84 11.56
C ASP A 129 -10.59 3.67 11.39
N LEU A 130 -10.28 3.01 12.50
CA LEU A 130 -9.44 1.81 12.48
C LEU A 130 -10.06 0.67 11.66
N ILE A 131 -11.40 0.61 11.61
CA ILE A 131 -12.15 -0.42 10.86
C ILE A 131 -11.86 -0.32 9.36
N ALA A 132 -11.83 0.89 8.79
CA ALA A 132 -11.46 1.13 7.40
C ALA A 132 -10.01 0.70 7.12
N VAL A 133 -9.09 0.92 8.08
CA VAL A 133 -7.70 0.45 7.95
C VAL A 133 -7.63 -1.08 7.99
N ASN A 134 -8.42 -1.73 8.84
CA ASN A 134 -8.51 -3.18 8.92
C ASN A 134 -9.14 -3.79 7.65
N ARG A 135 -10.18 -3.14 7.09
CA ARG A 135 -10.79 -3.53 5.82
C ARG A 135 -9.77 -3.44 4.69
N GLU A 136 -9.07 -2.32 4.58
CA GLU A 136 -8.00 -2.13 3.59
C GLU A 136 -6.94 -3.24 3.69
N GLN A 137 -6.54 -3.59 4.92
CA GLN A 137 -5.59 -4.69 5.16
C GLN A 137 -6.06 -6.03 4.59
N ALA A 138 -7.37 -6.32 4.60
CA ALA A 138 -7.91 -7.52 3.97
C ALA A 138 -7.74 -7.50 2.44
N PHE A 139 -7.99 -6.36 1.79
CA PHE A 139 -7.74 -6.20 0.35
C PHE A 139 -6.26 -6.33 0.00
N PHE A 140 -5.36 -5.72 0.80
CA PHE A 140 -3.92 -5.91 0.70
C PHE A 140 -3.54 -7.40 0.76
N ASP A 141 -4.09 -8.15 1.72
CA ASP A 141 -3.74 -9.54 1.93
C ASP A 141 -4.25 -10.43 0.78
N ARG A 142 -5.49 -10.23 0.32
CA ARG A 142 -6.03 -10.91 -0.88
C ARG A 142 -5.16 -10.69 -2.12
N GLN A 143 -4.70 -9.48 -2.38
CA GLN A 143 -3.85 -9.20 -3.55
C GLN A 143 -2.48 -9.86 -3.46
N ARG A 144 -1.91 -9.93 -2.25
CA ARG A 144 -0.67 -10.67 -2.02
C ARG A 144 -0.85 -12.15 -2.30
N GLU A 145 -1.99 -12.72 -1.92
CA GLU A 145 -2.31 -14.11 -2.24
C GLU A 145 -2.43 -14.36 -3.75
N TRP A 146 -3.05 -13.46 -4.52
CA TRP A 146 -3.06 -13.53 -5.98
C TRP A 146 -1.65 -13.52 -6.57
N ALA A 147 -0.74 -12.74 -5.97
CA ALA A 147 0.66 -12.70 -6.34
C ALA A 147 1.46 -13.92 -5.80
N GLY A 148 0.82 -14.89 -5.15
CA GLY A 148 1.45 -16.11 -4.66
C GLY A 148 2.26 -15.94 -3.36
N TYR A 149 2.15 -14.81 -2.67
CA TYR A 149 2.76 -14.60 -1.36
C TYR A 149 2.16 -15.55 -0.33
N LYS A 150 3.02 -16.18 0.47
CA LYS A 150 2.64 -16.96 1.64
C LYS A 150 3.27 -16.37 2.90
N LYS A 151 2.62 -16.58 4.04
CA LYS A 151 3.19 -16.20 5.34
C LYS A 151 4.55 -16.88 5.52
N GLY A 152 5.57 -16.10 5.86
CA GLY A 152 6.96 -16.55 5.98
C GLY A 152 7.80 -16.33 4.72
N ASP A 153 7.17 -15.99 3.59
CA ASP A 153 7.94 -15.60 2.40
C ASP A 153 8.73 -14.32 2.69
N LYS A 154 10.01 -14.36 2.34
CA LYS A 154 10.89 -13.19 2.51
C LYS A 154 10.60 -12.16 1.44
N ARG A 155 10.42 -10.90 1.84
CA ARG A 155 10.01 -9.83 0.90
C ARG A 155 10.93 -8.64 0.86
N ALA A 156 11.11 -8.09 -0.33
CA ALA A 156 11.72 -6.78 -0.52
C ALA A 156 10.65 -5.68 -0.54
N TRP A 157 10.93 -4.55 0.09
CA TRP A 157 10.08 -3.37 0.12
C TRP A 157 10.86 -2.16 -0.39
N ILE A 158 10.51 -1.68 -1.59
CA ILE A 158 11.21 -0.58 -2.30
C ILE A 158 10.21 0.54 -2.61
N ARG A 159 9.72 1.19 -1.56
CA ARG A 159 8.70 2.24 -1.62
C ARG A 159 9.21 3.51 -0.94
N GLY A 160 8.37 4.54 -0.81
CA GLY A 160 8.74 5.89 -0.36
C GLY A 160 9.04 6.04 1.12
N ASP A 161 9.18 4.94 1.88
CA ASP A 161 9.54 5.02 3.29
C ASP A 161 11.00 5.45 3.46
N MET A 162 11.24 6.52 4.23
CA MET A 162 12.58 7.01 4.55
C MET A 162 13.27 6.13 5.61
N VAL A 163 13.49 4.85 5.27
CA VAL A 163 14.09 3.83 6.14
C VAL A 163 15.60 4.02 6.33
N VAL A 164 16.25 4.68 5.35
CA VAL A 164 17.66 5.08 5.40
C VAL A 164 17.73 6.60 5.41
N PRO A 165 18.54 7.22 6.28
CA PRO A 165 18.74 8.66 6.26
C PRO A 165 19.28 9.14 4.91
N PHE A 166 18.67 10.18 4.33
CA PHE A 166 19.10 10.75 3.03
C PHE A 166 20.57 11.22 3.00
N ALA A 167 21.13 11.56 4.16
CA ALA A 167 22.53 11.96 4.28
C ALA A 167 23.51 10.78 4.17
N GLN A 168 23.04 9.53 4.26
CA GLN A 168 23.90 8.34 4.18
C GLN A 168 24.42 8.18 2.75
N LYS A 169 25.75 8.16 2.56
CA LYS A 169 26.38 8.07 1.24
C LYS A 169 27.00 6.71 0.93
N GLN A 170 27.05 5.81 1.91
CA GLN A 170 27.64 4.48 1.78
C GLN A 170 26.62 3.41 2.12
N SER A 171 26.79 2.24 1.50
CA SER A 171 26.04 1.02 1.79
C SER A 171 26.15 0.65 3.28
N PRO A 172 25.14 0.02 3.90
CA PRO A 172 23.93 -0.52 3.30
C PRO A 172 22.78 0.49 3.19
N PHE A 173 22.17 0.58 2.00
CA PHE A 173 20.98 1.40 1.72
C PHE A 173 19.65 0.66 1.99
N TRP A 174 19.67 -0.28 2.94
CA TRP A 174 18.51 -1.04 3.37
C TRP A 174 18.52 -1.29 4.88
N ARG A 175 17.37 -1.68 5.40
CA ARG A 175 17.16 -2.11 6.78
C ARG A 175 16.30 -3.37 6.82
N TYR A 176 16.22 -4.00 7.98
CA TYR A 176 15.44 -5.22 8.16
C TYR A 176 14.30 -5.03 9.16
N SER A 177 13.15 -5.61 8.83
CA SER A 177 12.07 -5.89 9.77
C SER A 177 12.00 -7.41 9.92
N TYR A 178 12.64 -7.94 10.96
CA TYR A 178 12.75 -9.39 11.17
C TYR A 178 11.41 -10.04 11.51
N PHE A 179 10.50 -9.31 12.15
CA PHE A 179 9.15 -9.80 12.45
C PHE A 179 8.32 -10.01 11.17
N GLU A 180 8.59 -9.23 10.12
CA GLU A 180 7.84 -9.28 8.85
C GLU A 180 8.58 -10.04 7.75
N ASP A 181 9.70 -10.70 8.05
CA ASP A 181 10.61 -11.33 7.09
C ASP A 181 10.92 -10.41 5.89
N MET A 182 11.24 -9.14 6.19
CA MET A 182 11.29 -8.08 5.19
C MET A 182 12.61 -7.31 5.19
N ILE A 183 13.18 -7.15 4.00
CA ILE A 183 14.24 -6.18 3.70
C ILE A 183 13.60 -4.92 3.11
N LEU A 184 13.83 -3.77 3.76
CA LEU A 184 13.33 -2.46 3.34
C LEU A 184 14.48 -1.71 2.66
N LEU A 185 14.38 -1.50 1.35
CA LEU A 185 15.39 -0.82 0.56
C LEU A 185 14.94 0.62 0.27
N SER A 186 15.88 1.56 0.36
CA SER A 186 15.58 2.97 0.15
C SER A 186 15.40 3.29 -1.34
N SER A 187 14.22 3.69 -1.78
CA SER A 187 14.03 4.18 -3.16
C SER A 187 14.86 5.44 -3.47
N PHE A 188 15.15 6.27 -2.46
CA PHE A 188 15.88 7.54 -2.60
C PHE A 188 17.38 7.41 -2.93
N HIS A 189 17.97 6.22 -2.79
CA HIS A 189 19.40 6.00 -2.99
C HIS A 189 19.66 5.04 -4.17
N ILE A 190 18.66 4.81 -5.02
CA ILE A 190 18.80 4.01 -6.25
C ILE A 190 19.55 4.84 -7.29
N SER A 191 20.64 4.28 -7.80
CA SER A 191 21.42 4.80 -8.93
C SER A 191 22.17 3.66 -9.60
N ALA A 192 22.69 3.88 -10.81
CA ALA A 192 23.49 2.86 -11.52
C ALA A 192 24.67 2.30 -10.69
N ILE A 193 25.25 3.13 -9.80
CA ILE A 193 26.38 2.75 -8.94
C ILE A 193 25.91 1.89 -7.76
N THR A 194 24.70 2.13 -7.23
CA THR A 194 24.21 1.48 -6.01
C THR A 194 23.36 0.25 -6.28
N ILE A 195 22.71 0.14 -7.44
CA ILE A 195 21.86 -1.01 -7.80
C ILE A 195 22.53 -2.39 -7.62
N PRO A 196 23.82 -2.59 -7.95
CA PRO A 196 24.50 -3.87 -7.70
C PRO A 196 24.35 -4.34 -6.24
N ASP A 197 24.50 -3.43 -5.28
CA ASP A 197 24.36 -3.73 -3.85
C ASP A 197 22.93 -4.12 -3.50
N TYR A 198 21.92 -3.49 -4.12
CA TYR A 198 20.52 -3.80 -3.87
C TYR A 198 20.19 -5.22 -4.36
N ILE A 199 20.62 -5.56 -5.57
CA ILE A 199 20.43 -6.89 -6.14
C ILE A 199 21.12 -7.92 -5.23
N LYS A 200 22.39 -7.69 -4.88
CA LYS A 200 23.13 -8.57 -3.98
C LYS A 200 22.43 -8.75 -2.62
N ALA A 201 22.01 -7.66 -1.99
CA ALA A 201 21.34 -7.71 -0.68
C ALA A 201 20.01 -8.48 -0.72
N MET A 202 19.23 -8.33 -1.81
CA MET A 202 17.99 -9.09 -1.99
C MET A 202 18.26 -10.58 -2.20
N VAL A 203 19.29 -10.92 -2.97
CA VAL A 203 19.72 -12.31 -3.21
C VAL A 203 20.21 -12.95 -1.90
N ASP A 204 21.13 -12.29 -1.20
CA ASP A 204 21.67 -12.76 0.09
C ASP A 204 20.56 -12.95 1.13
N PHE A 205 19.57 -12.06 1.15
CA PHE A 205 18.43 -12.19 2.05
C PHE A 205 17.52 -13.36 1.66
N GLY A 206 17.50 -13.75 0.38
CA GLY A 206 16.63 -14.77 -0.19
C GLY A 206 15.23 -14.24 -0.45
N VAL A 207 15.11 -13.06 -1.05
CA VAL A 207 13.82 -12.45 -1.40
C VAL A 207 13.05 -13.35 -2.36
N GLU A 208 11.77 -13.56 -2.06
CA GLU A 208 10.83 -14.35 -2.86
C GLU A 208 9.74 -13.49 -3.50
N VAL A 209 9.41 -12.34 -2.89
CA VAL A 209 8.38 -11.41 -3.38
C VAL A 209 8.89 -9.97 -3.24
N ILE A 210 8.70 -9.15 -4.26
CA ILE A 210 9.10 -7.73 -4.23
C ILE A 210 7.85 -6.87 -4.19
N GLN A 211 7.83 -5.86 -3.32
CA GLN A 211 6.80 -4.81 -3.28
C GLN A 211 7.48 -3.47 -3.52
N ALA A 212 7.18 -2.80 -4.62
CA ALA A 212 7.92 -1.63 -5.06
C ALA A 212 7.04 -0.53 -5.64
N TYR A 213 7.58 0.69 -5.75
CA TYR A 213 7.07 1.62 -6.76
C TYR A 213 7.49 1.15 -8.17
N PRO A 214 6.64 1.36 -9.21
CA PRO A 214 7.03 1.17 -10.60
C PRO A 214 8.41 1.76 -10.93
N SER A 215 8.62 3.05 -10.68
CA SER A 215 9.89 3.73 -10.95
C SER A 215 11.11 3.04 -10.32
N SER A 216 10.95 2.55 -9.10
CA SER A 216 12.04 1.90 -8.35
C SER A 216 12.41 0.55 -8.96
N ILE A 217 11.44 -0.30 -9.29
CA ILE A 217 11.72 -1.62 -9.87
C ILE A 217 12.15 -1.52 -11.35
N VAL A 218 11.61 -0.55 -12.10
CA VAL A 218 12.06 -0.23 -13.46
C VAL A 218 13.53 0.16 -13.47
N ALA A 219 14.00 0.98 -12.52
CA ALA A 219 15.41 1.36 -12.45
C ALA A 219 16.33 0.14 -12.29
N LEU A 220 15.94 -0.83 -11.46
CA LEU A 220 16.67 -2.10 -11.30
C LEU A 220 16.60 -2.95 -12.58
N ALA A 221 15.44 -3.02 -13.23
CA ALA A 221 15.28 -3.77 -14.48
C ALA A 221 16.11 -3.18 -15.63
N ARG A 222 16.14 -1.85 -15.78
CA ARG A 222 16.98 -1.14 -16.77
C ARG A 222 18.46 -1.36 -16.53
N TYR A 223 18.89 -1.39 -15.27
CA TYR A 223 20.26 -1.73 -14.94
C TYR A 223 20.60 -3.16 -15.41
N LEU A 224 19.76 -4.15 -15.08
CA LEU A 224 19.94 -5.53 -15.53
C LEU A 224 19.99 -5.63 -17.05
N GLU A 225 19.11 -4.91 -17.75
CA GLU A 225 19.12 -4.82 -19.20
C GLU A 225 20.42 -4.23 -19.77
N SER A 226 20.93 -3.15 -19.18
CA SER A 226 22.14 -2.47 -19.66
C SER A 226 23.41 -3.34 -19.61
N ILE A 227 23.41 -4.37 -18.75
CA ILE A 227 24.51 -5.34 -18.63
C ILE A 227 24.13 -6.71 -19.22
N ASP A 228 23.03 -6.78 -19.97
CA ASP A 228 22.43 -7.98 -20.55
C ASP A 228 22.33 -9.16 -19.57
N SER A 229 21.78 -8.88 -18.39
CA SER A 229 21.65 -9.85 -17.31
C SER A 229 20.19 -10.01 -16.87
N TYR A 230 19.98 -10.97 -15.99
CA TYR A 230 18.71 -11.28 -15.34
C TYR A 230 18.92 -11.27 -13.83
N TYR A 231 17.84 -11.05 -13.09
CA TYR A 231 17.87 -11.20 -11.64
C TYR A 231 18.30 -12.64 -11.29
N PRO A 232 19.35 -12.84 -10.47
CA PRO A 232 20.07 -14.12 -10.40
C PRO A 232 19.39 -15.15 -9.50
N SER A 233 18.16 -14.91 -9.03
CA SER A 233 17.43 -15.78 -8.12
C SER A 233 15.95 -15.83 -8.50
N LYS A 234 15.24 -16.85 -8.03
CA LYS A 234 13.83 -17.02 -8.38
C LYS A 234 12.94 -16.09 -7.53
N ILE A 235 12.23 -15.19 -8.19
CA ILE A 235 11.16 -14.39 -7.59
C ILE A 235 9.81 -15.00 -7.97
N LYS A 236 8.89 -15.09 -7.01
CA LYS A 236 7.51 -15.55 -7.25
C LYS A 236 6.73 -14.49 -8.02
N SER A 237 6.83 -13.24 -7.56
CA SER A 237 6.10 -12.11 -8.12
C SER A 237 6.68 -10.77 -7.67
N ILE A 238 6.31 -9.74 -8.42
CA ILE A 238 6.54 -8.34 -8.08
C ILE A 238 5.17 -7.66 -7.96
N LEU A 239 4.95 -6.91 -6.89
CA LEU A 239 3.76 -6.09 -6.70
C LEU A 239 4.13 -4.61 -6.78
N THR A 240 3.48 -3.88 -7.68
CA THR A 240 3.63 -2.43 -7.82
C THR A 240 2.39 -1.69 -7.38
N SER A 241 2.54 -0.44 -6.96
CA SER A 241 1.41 0.45 -6.62
C SER A 241 1.88 1.90 -6.53
N SER A 242 0.94 2.85 -6.47
CA SER A 242 1.12 4.28 -6.20
C SER A 242 1.78 5.12 -7.29
N GLU A 243 2.12 4.52 -8.43
CA GLU A 243 2.50 5.19 -9.67
C GLU A 243 1.89 4.40 -10.83
N SER A 244 1.81 5.00 -12.02
CA SER A 244 1.41 4.27 -13.22
C SER A 244 2.53 3.34 -13.68
N LEU A 245 2.18 2.14 -14.13
CA LEU A 245 3.08 1.20 -14.78
C LEU A 245 2.72 1.09 -16.27
N SER A 246 3.63 1.46 -17.16
CA SER A 246 3.43 1.28 -18.60
C SER A 246 3.58 -0.19 -19.01
N GLU A 247 2.98 -0.59 -20.13
CA GLU A 247 3.13 -1.95 -20.67
C GLU A 247 4.59 -2.26 -21.07
N GLU A 248 5.33 -1.27 -21.56
CA GLU A 248 6.76 -1.40 -21.88
C GLU A 248 7.58 -1.66 -20.60
N ASP A 249 7.38 -0.85 -19.56
CA ASP A 249 8.07 -1.04 -18.28
C ASP A 249 7.68 -2.38 -17.63
N ARG A 250 6.40 -2.78 -17.70
CA ARG A 250 5.94 -4.10 -17.25
C ARG A 250 6.71 -5.20 -17.97
N HIS A 251 6.78 -5.16 -19.30
CA HIS A 251 7.47 -6.17 -20.10
C HIS A 251 8.96 -6.25 -19.75
N LEU A 252 9.61 -5.10 -19.57
CA LEU A 252 11.00 -5.02 -19.15
C LEU A 252 11.23 -5.69 -17.78
N ILE A 253 10.39 -5.37 -16.79
CA ILE A 253 10.47 -5.96 -15.45
C ILE A 253 10.25 -7.48 -15.51
N GLU A 254 9.16 -7.93 -16.15
CA GLU A 254 8.83 -9.35 -16.24
C GLU A 254 9.93 -10.16 -16.93
N THR A 255 10.56 -9.58 -17.96
CA THR A 255 11.70 -10.18 -18.65
C THR A 255 12.90 -10.31 -17.73
N ARG A 256 13.38 -9.18 -17.18
CA ARG A 256 14.64 -9.13 -16.41
C ARG A 256 14.54 -9.79 -15.04
N PHE A 257 13.34 -9.92 -14.47
CA PHE A 257 13.10 -10.65 -13.21
C PHE A 257 12.51 -12.04 -13.39
N SER A 258 12.11 -12.42 -14.61
CA SER A 258 11.53 -13.73 -14.92
C SER A 258 10.34 -14.12 -14.03
N CYS A 259 9.48 -13.15 -13.71
CA CYS A 259 8.30 -13.34 -12.88
C CYS A 259 7.18 -12.38 -13.28
N LYS A 260 5.95 -12.67 -12.89
CA LYS A 260 4.81 -11.78 -13.18
C LYS A 260 4.80 -10.54 -12.30
N VAL A 261 4.40 -9.42 -12.89
CA VAL A 261 4.13 -8.16 -12.17
C VAL A 261 2.64 -8.02 -11.93
N PHE A 262 2.25 -7.76 -10.68
CA PHE A 262 0.89 -7.42 -10.28
C PHE A 262 0.84 -5.94 -9.96
N ASP A 263 0.09 -5.17 -10.74
CA ASP A 263 -0.04 -3.74 -10.48
C ASP A 263 -1.32 -3.46 -9.71
N TRP A 264 -1.21 -2.63 -8.68
CA TRP A 264 -2.30 -2.34 -7.79
C TRP A 264 -2.59 -0.85 -7.67
N TYR A 265 -3.80 -0.53 -8.09
CA TYR A 265 -4.42 0.77 -7.94
C TYR A 265 -5.08 0.97 -6.57
N GLY A 266 -4.70 2.05 -5.89
CA GLY A 266 -5.32 2.46 -4.64
C GLY A 266 -5.14 3.95 -4.39
N LEU A 267 -6.08 4.52 -3.64
CA LEU A 267 -6.10 5.94 -3.26
C LEU A 267 -6.15 6.06 -1.74
N PHE A 268 -5.62 7.16 -1.20
CA PHE A 268 -5.66 7.39 0.26
C PHE A 268 -7.11 7.53 0.77
N GLU A 269 -7.98 8.05 -0.08
CA GLU A 269 -9.44 8.12 0.07
C GLU A 269 -10.10 6.73 0.20
N ARG A 270 -9.46 5.65 -0.27
CA ARG A 270 -9.99 4.26 -0.30
C ARG A 270 -11.30 4.08 -1.07
N VAL A 271 -11.45 4.83 -2.16
CA VAL A 271 -12.61 4.75 -3.07
C VAL A 271 -12.37 3.81 -4.27
N ALA A 272 -11.30 3.02 -4.22
CA ALA A 272 -10.77 2.20 -5.31
C ALA A 272 -10.56 0.75 -4.88
#